data_AF-A0A3D0UKC5-F1
#
_entry.id   AF-A0A3D0UKC5-F1
#
_cell.length_a   1.000
_cell.length_b   1.000
_cell.length_c   1.000
_cell.angle_alpha   90.00
_cell.angle_beta   90.00
_cell.angle_gamma   90.00
#
_symmetry.space_group_name_H-M   'P 1'
#
loop_
_entity.id
_entity.type
_entity.pdbx_description
1 polymer ?
#
loop_
_entity_poly.entity_id
_entity_poly.type
_entity_poly.pdbx_seq_one_letter_code
_entity_poly.pdbx_strand_id
1 'polypeptide(L)'
;MRIGKELIGKPIYSVTDGRQLGSVKDLYLNLDLDMLNGVFLGREGILTRKSRFIGRKDIAVLGIDSVLVSDSDVVTNNEETPEVEMWLRREDLQGREINTAGGTKVGTVGDVLFDEEAQVVG
;
A
#
# COMPACT_ATOMS: atom_id res chain seq x y z
N MET A 1 4.18 11.19 -10.81
CA MET A 1 3.09 10.19 -10.89
C MET A 1 3.66 8.79 -11.08
N ARG A 2 3.06 7.77 -10.47
CA ARG A 2 3.54 6.37 -10.49
C ARG A 2 2.37 5.39 -10.49
N ILE A 3 2.51 4.29 -11.22
CA ILE A 3 1.50 3.22 -11.22
C ILE A 3 1.74 2.33 -9.99
N GLY A 4 0.68 1.94 -9.27
CA GLY A 4 0.75 1.18 -8.02
C GLY A 4 1.59 -0.09 -8.14
N LYS A 5 1.43 -0.85 -9.24
CA LYS A 5 2.24 -2.04 -9.52
C LYS A 5 3.75 -1.77 -9.60
N GLU A 6 4.18 -0.57 -9.98
CA GLU A 6 5.61 -0.20 -10.00
C GLU A 6 6.20 -0.11 -8.58
N LEU A 7 5.38 0.03 -7.54
CA LEU A 7 5.86 0.01 -6.16
C LEU A 7 6.07 -1.42 -5.64
N ILE A 8 5.41 -2.41 -6.24
CA ILE A 8 5.46 -3.80 -5.78
C ILE A 8 6.85 -4.39 -6.00
N GLY A 9 7.36 -5.08 -4.97
CA GLY A 9 8.69 -5.70 -4.97
C GLY A 9 9.82 -4.75 -4.60
N LYS A 10 9.59 -3.43 -4.52
CA LYS A 10 10.63 -2.49 -4.14
C LYS A 10 11.12 -2.73 -2.72
N PRO A 11 12.45 -2.66 -2.47
CA PRO A 11 12.99 -2.71 -1.12
C PRO A 11 12.58 -1.47 -0.33
N ILE A 12 12.42 -1.68 0.98
CA ILE A 12 12.07 -0.63 1.94
C ILE A 12 13.28 -0.39 2.84
N TYR A 13 13.76 0.85 2.91
CA TYR A 13 14.91 1.23 3.72
C TYR A 13 14.54 2.30 4.75
N SER A 14 15.10 2.16 5.95
CA SER A 14 15.07 3.20 6.99
C SER A 14 16.04 4.33 6.64
N VAL A 15 15.58 5.58 6.78
CA VAL A 15 16.40 6.79 6.53
C VAL A 15 17.44 7.01 7.63
N THR A 16 17.17 6.56 8.86
CA THR A 16 18.04 6.85 10.01
C THR A 16 19.27 5.95 10.08
N ASP A 17 19.16 4.69 9.64
CA ASP A 17 20.23 3.69 9.78
C ASP A 17 20.50 2.86 8.51
N GLY A 18 19.76 3.11 7.42
CA GLY A 18 19.94 2.44 6.13
C GLY A 18 19.54 0.96 6.12
N ARG A 19 18.92 0.44 7.19
CA ARG A 19 18.52 -0.98 7.25
C ARG A 19 17.39 -1.27 6.27
N GLN A 20 17.47 -2.43 5.62
CA GLN A 20 16.39 -2.95 4.78
C GLN A 20 15.34 -3.65 5.65
N LEU A 21 14.11 -3.14 5.66
CA LEU A 21 13.02 -3.66 6.48
C LEU A 21 12.19 -4.73 5.78
N GLY A 22 12.31 -4.83 4.45
CA GLY A 22 11.59 -5.79 3.64
C GLY A 22 11.43 -5.33 2.19
N SER A 23 10.33 -5.76 1.58
CA SER A 23 9.90 -5.35 0.25
C SER A 23 8.40 -5.08 0.24
N VAL A 24 7.93 -4.13 -0.55
CA VAL A 24 6.50 -3.89 -0.76
C VAL A 24 5.85 -5.14 -1.37
N LYS A 25 4.90 -5.76 -0.66
CA LYS A 25 4.11 -6.90 -1.16
C LYS A 25 2.78 -6.46 -1.75
N ASP A 26 2.17 -5.43 -1.18
CA ASP A 26 1.03 -4.73 -1.78
C ASP A 26 0.91 -3.31 -1.23
N LEU A 27 -0.08 -2.56 -1.71
CA LEU A 27 -0.42 -1.22 -1.23
C LEU A 27 -1.77 -1.23 -0.50
N TYR A 28 -1.86 -0.43 0.57
CA TYR A 28 -3.11 -0.16 1.27
C TYR A 28 -3.66 1.20 0.88
N LEU A 29 -4.91 1.23 0.44
CA LEU A 29 -5.68 2.43 0.15
C LEU A 29 -6.77 2.64 1.20
N ASN A 30 -7.19 3.89 1.36
CA ASN A 30 -8.39 4.18 2.12
C ASN A 30 -9.66 3.74 1.36
N LEU A 31 -10.80 3.76 2.05
CA LEU A 31 -12.09 3.33 1.49
C LEU A 31 -12.59 4.23 0.37
N ASP A 32 -12.28 5.53 0.45
CA ASP A 32 -12.68 6.53 -0.54
C ASP A 32 -11.83 6.48 -1.82
N LEU A 33 -10.78 5.65 -1.84
CA LEU A 33 -9.84 5.47 -2.96
C LEU A 33 -9.19 6.77 -3.43
N ASP A 34 -8.95 7.71 -2.52
CA ASP A 34 -8.27 8.97 -2.80
C ASP A 34 -6.85 9.03 -2.24
N MET A 35 -6.45 8.08 -1.37
CA MET A 35 -5.16 8.13 -0.70
C MET A 35 -4.55 6.77 -0.39
N LEU A 36 -3.23 6.70 -0.46
CA LEU A 36 -2.44 5.60 0.08
C LEU A 36 -2.36 5.67 1.61
N ASN A 37 -2.89 4.66 2.31
CA ASN A 37 -2.79 4.54 3.77
C ASN A 37 -1.51 3.84 4.25
N GLY A 38 -0.84 3.06 3.39
CA GLY A 38 0.42 2.42 3.74
C GLY A 38 0.89 1.35 2.75
N VAL A 39 1.98 0.68 3.10
CA VAL A 39 2.54 -0.44 2.33
C VAL A 39 2.42 -1.74 3.11
N PHE A 40 1.94 -2.79 2.45
CA PHE A 40 1.83 -4.13 3.01
C PHE A 40 3.14 -4.89 2.81
N LEU A 41 3.70 -5.47 3.87
CA LEU A 41 4.97 -6.21 3.86
C LEU A 41 4.76 -7.74 3.84
N GLY A 42 3.51 -8.20 3.99
CA GLY A 42 3.17 -9.62 4.03
C GLY A 42 2.48 -10.01 5.33
N ARG A 43 2.36 -11.31 5.56
CA ARG A 43 1.86 -11.87 6.81
C ARG A 43 2.92 -12.72 7.47
N GLU A 44 2.99 -12.66 8.78
CA GLU A 44 3.88 -13.49 9.61
C GLU A 44 3.10 -14.22 10.70
N GLY A 45 3.69 -15.30 11.21
CA GLY A 45 3.08 -16.13 12.26
C GLY A 45 2.47 -17.43 11.73
N ILE A 46 2.60 -18.50 12.52
CA ILE A 46 2.15 -19.85 12.17
C ILE A 46 0.67 -20.05 12.54
N LEU A 47 0.27 -19.58 13.72
CA LEU A 47 -1.07 -19.79 14.28
C LEU A 47 -2.00 -18.60 14.02
N THR A 48 -1.56 -17.39 14.36
CA THR A 48 -2.24 -16.13 14.05
C THR A 48 -1.41 -15.37 13.03
N ARG A 49 -1.89 -15.35 11.77
CA ARG A 49 -1.21 -14.62 10.70
C ARG A 49 -1.44 -13.12 10.87
N LYS A 50 -0.45 -12.42 11.41
CA LYS A 50 -0.50 -10.96 11.56
C LYS A 50 -0.05 -10.31 10.26
N SER A 51 -0.78 -9.30 9.81
CA SER A 51 -0.36 -8.48 8.68
C SER A 51 0.76 -7.56 9.12
N ARG A 52 1.91 -7.59 8.45
CA ARG A 52 3.02 -6.66 8.65
C ARG A 52 2.85 -5.51 7.65
N PHE A 53 2.95 -4.28 8.11
CA PHE A 53 2.80 -3.12 7.24
C PHE A 53 3.49 -1.87 7.81
N ILE A 54 3.59 -0.82 6.98
CA ILE A 54 4.08 0.50 7.37
C ILE A 54 3.03 1.53 6.97
N GLY A 55 2.61 2.37 7.91
CA GLY A 55 1.60 3.41 7.69
C GLY A 55 2.14 4.59 6.90
N ARG A 56 1.25 5.31 6.21
CA ARG A 56 1.58 6.46 5.34
C ARG A 56 2.39 7.55 6.06
N LYS A 57 2.11 7.78 7.35
CA LYS A 57 2.81 8.78 8.17
C LYS A 57 4.31 8.51 8.30
N ASP A 58 4.71 7.24 8.20
CA ASP A 58 6.08 6.79 8.38
C ASP A 58 6.81 6.64 7.03
N ILE A 59 6.10 6.78 5.90
CA ILE A 59 6.67 6.77 4.56
C ILE A 59 7.13 8.18 4.19
N ALA A 60 8.45 8.34 4.04
CA ALA A 60 9.06 9.59 3.63
C ALA A 60 9.08 9.76 2.10
N VAL A 61 9.40 8.69 1.36
CA VAL A 61 9.57 8.76 -0.11
C VAL A 61 9.07 7.48 -0.77
N LEU A 62 8.21 7.62 -1.79
CA LEU A 62 7.90 6.58 -2.77
C LEU A 62 8.83 6.73 -3.98
N GLY A 63 10.00 6.13 -3.90
CA GLY A 63 11.08 6.28 -4.87
C GLY A 63 10.93 5.41 -6.13
N ILE A 64 11.78 5.69 -7.12
CA ILE A 64 11.83 4.90 -8.35
C ILE A 64 12.42 3.51 -8.14
N ASP A 65 13.37 3.37 -7.22
CA ASP A 65 14.06 2.09 -6.93
C ASP A 65 13.70 1.52 -5.55
N SER A 66 13.30 2.36 -4.59
CA SER A 66 13.05 1.96 -3.21
C SER A 66 11.98 2.82 -2.54
N VAL A 67 11.45 2.34 -1.42
CA VAL A 67 10.62 3.13 -0.50
C VAL A 67 11.47 3.50 0.71
N LEU A 68 11.45 4.77 1.10
CA LEU A 68 12.16 5.25 2.28
C LEU A 68 11.17 5.54 3.41
N VAL A 69 11.51 5.11 4.62
CA VAL A 69 10.70 5.28 5.82
C VAL A 69 11.47 5.97 6.93
N SER A 70 10.77 6.58 7.88
CA SER A 70 11.39 7.44 8.91
C SER A 70 12.47 6.71 9.72
N ASP A 71 12.24 5.47 10.11
CA ASP A 71 13.15 4.67 10.94
C ASP A 71 12.87 3.16 10.84
N SER A 72 13.69 2.36 11.54
CA SER A 72 13.62 0.90 11.50
C SER A 72 12.50 0.27 12.33
N ASP A 73 11.90 1.02 13.25
CA ASP A 73 10.91 0.50 14.21
C ASP A 73 9.46 0.80 13.78
N VAL A 74 9.25 1.28 12.55
CA VAL A 74 7.94 1.66 12.01
C VAL A 74 7.08 0.51 11.48
N VAL A 75 7.63 -0.71 11.44
CA VAL A 75 6.85 -1.86 10.96
C VAL A 75 5.90 -2.33 12.05
N THR A 76 4.61 -2.12 11.84
CA THR A 76 3.54 -2.49 12.77
C THR A 76 2.71 -3.66 12.26
N ASN A 77 1.66 -4.02 12.99
CA ASN A 77 0.72 -5.07 12.64
C ASN A 77 -0.72 -4.74 13.03
N ASN A 78 -1.66 -5.60 12.61
CA ASN A 78 -3.09 -5.37 12.77
C ASN A 78 -3.59 -5.45 14.23
N GLU A 79 -2.81 -5.99 15.18
CA GLU A 79 -3.19 -5.93 16.60
C GLU A 79 -2.88 -4.55 17.20
N GLU A 80 -1.77 -3.94 16.79
CA GLU A 80 -1.35 -2.61 17.22
C GLU A 80 -2.14 -1.50 16.52
N THR A 81 -2.58 -1.76 15.29
CA THR A 81 -3.35 -0.83 14.46
C THR A 81 -4.56 -1.57 13.84
N PRO A 82 -5.66 -1.76 14.58
CA PRO A 82 -6.84 -2.51 14.12
C PRO A 82 -7.54 -1.90 12.90
N GLU A 83 -7.43 -0.58 12.74
CA GLU A 83 -8.02 0.18 11.62
C GLU A 83 -7.50 -0.25 10.23
N VAL A 84 -6.38 -0.97 10.15
CA VAL A 84 -5.89 -1.58 8.89
C VAL A 84 -6.88 -2.58 8.30
N GLU A 85 -7.77 -3.18 9.10
CA GLU A 85 -8.79 -4.11 8.62
C GLU A 85 -9.83 -3.43 7.71
N MET A 86 -9.97 -2.11 7.81
CA MET A 86 -10.82 -1.31 6.94
C MET A 86 -10.13 -0.86 5.66
N TRP A 87 -8.81 -1.05 5.53
CA TRP A 87 -8.07 -0.58 4.37
C TRP A 87 -8.21 -1.56 3.20
N LEU A 88 -8.28 -1.02 2.00
CA LEU A 88 -8.38 -1.81 0.77
C LEU A 88 -6.99 -2.15 0.27
N ARG A 89 -6.76 -3.41 -0.10
CA ARG A 89 -5.53 -3.77 -0.80
C ARG A 89 -5.69 -3.48 -2.28
N ARG A 90 -4.64 -2.93 -2.89
CA ARG A 90 -4.60 -2.63 -4.32
C ARG A 90 -4.89 -3.87 -5.17
N GLU A 91 -4.39 -5.05 -4.78
CA GLU A 91 -4.71 -6.28 -5.50
C GLU A 91 -6.21 -6.63 -5.48
N ASP A 92 -6.93 -6.28 -4.41
CA ASP A 92 -8.37 -6.51 -4.30
C ASP A 92 -9.19 -5.57 -5.18
N LEU A 93 -8.60 -4.47 -5.67
CA LEU A 93 -9.21 -3.55 -6.63
C LEU A 93 -9.07 -4.05 -8.07
N GLN A 94 -8.02 -4.81 -8.38
CA GLN A 94 -7.75 -5.23 -9.74
C GLN A 94 -8.86 -6.13 -10.27
N GLY A 95 -9.31 -5.85 -11.49
CA GLY A 95 -10.39 -6.59 -12.15
C GLY A 95 -11.80 -6.24 -11.67
N ARG A 96 -11.97 -5.38 -10.65
CA ARG A 96 -13.30 -4.90 -10.25
C ARG A 96 -14.00 -4.22 -11.41
N GLU A 97 -15.29 -4.53 -11.59
CA GLU A 97 -16.07 -3.97 -12.68
C GLU A 97 -16.37 -2.49 -12.45
N ILE A 98 -16.20 -1.71 -13.51
CA ILE A 98 -16.66 -0.33 -13.56
C ILE A 98 -17.97 -0.36 -14.31
N ASN A 99 -19.05 0.03 -13.62
CA ASN A 99 -20.40 0.05 -14.14
C ASN A 99 -20.93 1.48 -14.19
N THR A 100 -21.71 1.79 -15.23
CA THR A 100 -22.53 3.00 -15.22
C THR A 100 -23.59 2.93 -14.11
N ALA A 101 -24.19 4.07 -13.75
CA ALA A 101 -25.31 4.09 -12.81
C ALA A 101 -26.51 3.21 -13.27
N GLY A 102 -26.65 2.98 -14.58
CA GLY A 102 -27.64 2.08 -15.15
C GLY A 102 -27.25 0.59 -15.15
N GLY A 103 -26.10 0.22 -14.59
CA GLY A 103 -25.64 -1.17 -14.47
C GLY A 103 -24.91 -1.73 -15.69
N THR A 104 -24.66 -0.92 -16.73
CA THR A 104 -23.86 -1.36 -17.89
C THR A 104 -22.37 -1.36 -17.54
N LYS A 105 -21.70 -2.51 -17.73
CA LYS A 105 -20.25 -2.63 -17.61
C LYS A 105 -19.53 -1.84 -18.69
N VAL A 106 -18.61 -0.98 -18.26
CA VAL A 106 -17.78 -0.15 -19.16
C VAL A 106 -16.30 -0.54 -19.12
N GLY A 107 -15.88 -1.30 -18.11
CA GLY A 107 -14.50 -1.76 -18.01
C GLY A 107 -14.22 -2.47 -16.70
N THR A 108 -12.93 -2.58 -16.39
CA THR A 108 -12.44 -3.10 -15.12
C THR A 108 -11.26 -2.26 -14.63
N VAL A 109 -11.10 -2.14 -13.32
CA VAL A 109 -9.94 -1.48 -12.71
C VAL A 109 -8.66 -2.25 -13.06
N GLY A 110 -7.68 -1.57 -13.67
CA GLY A 110 -6.38 -2.15 -13.99
C GLY A 110 -5.39 -2.02 -12.83
N ASP A 111 -5.19 -0.78 -12.38
CA ASP A 111 -4.33 -0.41 -11.26
C ASP A 111 -4.71 0.98 -10.75
N VAL A 112 -3.94 1.50 -9.80
CA VAL A 112 -4.12 2.85 -9.23
C VAL A 112 -2.90 3.71 -9.54
N LEU A 113 -3.12 4.96 -9.93
CA LEU A 113 -2.09 5.95 -10.19
C LEU A 113 -1.94 6.89 -8.99
N PHE A 114 -0.70 7.06 -8.53
CA PHE A 114 -0.37 7.93 -7.39
C PHE A 114 0.45 9.15 -7.83
N ASP A 115 0.26 10.29 -7.18
CA ASP A 115 1.18 11.44 -7.26
C ASP A 115 2.38 11.28 -6.30
N GLU A 116 3.15 12.35 -6.11
CA GLU A 116 4.35 12.33 -5.25
C GLU A 116 3.98 12.35 -3.76
N GLU A 117 2.81 12.88 -3.44
CA GLU A 117 2.20 12.96 -2.11
C GLU A 117 1.40 11.70 -1.74
N ALA A 118 1.34 10.72 -2.65
CA ALA A 118 0.59 9.47 -2.54
C ALA A 118 -0.94 9.64 -2.53
N GLN A 119 -1.45 10.71 -3.14
CA GLN A 119 -2.85 10.83 -3.51
C GLN A 119 -3.13 9.96 -4.74
N VAL A 120 -4.34 9.40 -4.81
CA VAL A 120 -4.83 8.70 -5.99
C VAL A 120 -5.30 9.73 -7.00
N VAL A 121 -4.78 9.63 -8.21
CA VAL A 121 -5.00 10.59 -9.30
C VAL A 121 -5.50 9.91 -10.59
N GLY A 122 -5.70 8.59 -10.58
CA GLY A 122 -6.22 7.81 -11.71
C GLY A 122 -6.29 6.32 -11.48
#